data_AF-A0A1M7UXB1-F1
#
_entry.id   AF-A0A1M7UXB1-F1
#
_cell.length_a   1.000
_cell.length_b   1.000
_cell.length_c   1.000
_cell.angle_alpha   90.00
_cell.angle_beta   90.00
_cell.angle_gamma   90.00
#
_symmetry.space_group_name_H-M   'P 1'
#
loop_
_entity.id
_entity.type
_entity.pdbx_description
1 polymer ?
#
loop_
_entity_poly.entity_id
_entity_poly.type
_entity_poly.pdbx_seq_one_letter_code
_entity_poly.pdbx_strand_id
1 'polypeptide(L)'
;MADQVVSNPTYMEHIRHFFDDVDLEHMLARGIDLTTYPALRANAARVFQHTRPNGGDMPPDAGRRWSQERHTTFRNWIVTGFPLGTPQPQPVQAGTGTRIRKDARDLTDEEIATLRRAFQGLMDQPAQAPDSYFTWGGVHGLPAPFECLHHEDLFLPWHRVLLRRFEDALRTVPGCADVTLPFWDITAEVPQFLYTAPFDAYTLPAGIGAGFPAGYTTDRYSAAEVLSNVTSFGVPQQIAEAAAMFDWGKFRNKLEGAHDNGHPSTGHTMTDADVASYDPIFWLFHANWDRLWWEWQQTMSATTQWSFRSTITDGQSDFLTSGFDDLSPFGEKAAATIDLSATGVGYGLAHTSPPTDADLPRIPALAFGSVPASRRIAVGSERQASVRLKGVNRLAIPGTFEAILTADGVPVARQAFFQRTRPRECTGCREKGVVDLDFQVGVETVTGKTLGVTIEILSPGAERIGRTFPLSSCGDPTINIRLPLEDRT
;
A
#
# COMPACT_ATOMS: atom_id res chain seq x y z
N MET A 1 -0.55 -33.18 6.82
CA MET A 1 0.56 -33.86 7.53
C MET A 1 0.22 -33.89 9.01
N ALA A 2 0.66 -34.90 9.76
CA ALA A 2 0.49 -34.90 11.22
C ALA A 2 1.31 -33.75 11.83
N ASP A 3 0.75 -33.05 12.81
CA ASP A 3 1.44 -31.96 13.50
C ASP A 3 2.71 -32.51 14.21
N GLN A 4 3.83 -31.79 14.13
CA GLN A 4 5.05 -32.10 14.87
C GLN A 4 5.25 -31.08 16.00
N VAL A 5 5.90 -31.50 17.09
CA VAL A 5 6.24 -30.59 18.19
C VAL A 5 7.39 -29.68 17.79
N VAL A 6 7.17 -28.37 17.82
CA VAL A 6 8.23 -27.38 17.64
C VAL A 6 8.70 -26.89 19.01
N SER A 7 10.00 -27.03 19.29
CA SER A 7 10.56 -26.68 20.61
C SER A 7 10.70 -25.17 20.84
N ASN A 8 11.03 -24.40 19.81
CA ASN A 8 11.20 -22.94 19.86
C ASN A 8 10.34 -22.24 18.79
N PRO A 9 9.00 -22.36 18.87
CA PRO A 9 8.11 -21.81 17.87
C PRO A 9 8.07 -20.30 17.94
N THR A 10 7.95 -19.65 16.78
CA THR A 10 7.67 -18.22 16.65
C THR A 10 6.24 -17.99 16.17
N TYR A 11 5.70 -16.79 16.42
CA TYR A 11 4.35 -16.45 15.99
C TYR A 11 4.22 -16.46 14.46
N MET A 12 5.13 -15.79 13.77
CA MET A 12 5.07 -15.58 12.32
C MET A 12 5.31 -16.85 11.49
N GLU A 13 6.07 -17.80 12.00
CA GLU A 13 6.39 -19.03 11.25
C GLU A 13 5.49 -20.21 11.65
N HIS A 14 4.97 -20.22 12.88
CA HIS A 14 4.27 -21.40 13.40
C HIS A 14 2.87 -21.06 13.92
N ILE A 15 2.76 -20.17 14.90
CA ILE A 15 1.52 -20.03 15.69
C ILE A 15 0.39 -19.39 14.89
N ARG A 16 0.69 -18.42 14.01
CA ARG A 16 -0.34 -17.79 13.17
C ARG A 16 -1.05 -18.78 12.25
N HIS A 17 -0.48 -19.95 11.97
CA HIS A 17 -1.09 -20.97 11.11
C HIS A 17 -2.00 -21.94 11.87
N PHE A 18 -2.14 -21.80 13.20
CA PHE A 18 -2.97 -22.70 14.01
C PHE A 18 -4.45 -22.33 14.02
N PHE A 19 -4.81 -21.18 13.46
CA PHE A 19 -6.15 -20.62 13.47
C PHE A 19 -6.59 -20.22 12.05
N ASP A 20 -7.88 -20.07 11.88
CA ASP A 20 -8.54 -19.54 10.69
C ASP A 20 -9.67 -18.56 11.07
N ASP A 21 -10.40 -18.07 10.06
CA ASP A 21 -11.50 -17.12 10.26
C ASP A 21 -12.64 -17.70 11.13
N VAL A 22 -12.86 -19.02 11.08
CA VAL A 22 -13.91 -19.69 11.90
C VAL A 22 -13.49 -19.73 13.37
N ASP A 23 -12.22 -20.00 13.63
CA ASP A 23 -11.67 -20.02 14.98
C ASP A 23 -11.71 -18.61 15.61
N LEU A 24 -11.46 -17.58 14.80
CA LEU A 24 -11.56 -16.19 15.21
C LEU A 24 -12.98 -15.82 15.64
N GLU A 25 -13.98 -16.07 14.78
CA GLU A 25 -15.39 -15.76 15.08
C GLU A 25 -15.86 -16.48 16.35
N HIS A 26 -15.50 -17.76 16.47
CA HIS A 26 -15.85 -18.59 17.62
C HIS A 26 -15.31 -18.03 18.95
N MET A 27 -14.08 -17.53 18.94
CA MET A 27 -13.40 -17.00 20.13
C MET A 27 -13.79 -15.57 20.44
N LEU A 28 -14.00 -14.72 19.41
CA LEU A 28 -14.52 -13.37 19.58
C LEU A 28 -15.90 -13.38 20.26
N ALA A 29 -16.77 -14.32 19.90
CA ALA A 29 -18.07 -14.51 20.57
C ALA A 29 -17.95 -14.85 22.07
N ARG A 30 -16.76 -15.26 22.54
CA ARG A 30 -16.42 -15.55 23.95
C ARG A 30 -15.57 -14.45 24.60
N GLY A 31 -15.47 -13.29 23.95
CA GLY A 31 -14.62 -12.18 24.38
C GLY A 31 -13.14 -12.54 24.38
N ILE A 32 -12.71 -13.41 23.47
CA ILE A 32 -11.31 -13.78 23.27
C ILE A 32 -10.88 -13.30 21.90
N ASP A 33 -10.15 -12.19 21.88
CA ASP A 33 -9.62 -11.64 20.64
C ASP A 33 -8.30 -12.34 20.26
N LEU A 34 -8.27 -12.90 19.05
CA LEU A 34 -7.12 -13.57 18.46
C LEU A 34 -6.56 -12.80 17.25
N THR A 35 -7.23 -11.73 16.82
CA THR A 35 -7.04 -11.09 15.52
C THR A 35 -5.59 -10.69 15.23
N THR A 36 -4.89 -10.16 16.23
CA THR A 36 -3.53 -9.64 16.09
C THR A 36 -2.57 -10.36 17.02
N TYR A 37 -1.26 -10.24 16.77
CA TYR A 37 -0.24 -10.79 17.67
C TYR A 37 -0.41 -10.28 19.12
N PRO A 38 -0.58 -8.97 19.39
CA PRO A 38 -0.81 -8.48 20.75
C PRO A 38 -2.08 -9.08 21.39
N ALA A 39 -3.18 -9.20 20.64
CA ALA A 39 -4.44 -9.75 21.13
C ALA A 39 -4.32 -11.25 21.48
N LEU A 40 -3.73 -12.05 20.59
CA LEU A 40 -3.48 -13.48 20.85
C LEU A 40 -2.55 -13.65 22.06
N ARG A 41 -1.47 -12.87 22.13
CA ARG A 41 -0.52 -12.91 23.26
C ARG A 41 -1.23 -12.63 24.58
N ALA A 42 -2.10 -11.61 24.64
CA ALA A 42 -2.87 -11.27 25.83
C ALA A 42 -3.85 -12.39 26.24
N ASN A 43 -4.38 -13.14 25.27
CA ASN A 43 -5.35 -14.21 25.50
C ASN A 43 -4.77 -15.63 25.52
N ALA A 44 -3.46 -15.81 25.34
CA ALA A 44 -2.86 -17.11 25.08
C ALA A 44 -3.17 -18.18 26.14
N ALA A 45 -3.24 -17.80 27.42
CA ALA A 45 -3.61 -18.73 28.49
C ALA A 45 -5.05 -19.25 28.36
N ARG A 46 -5.99 -18.39 27.93
CA ARG A 46 -7.39 -18.78 27.68
C ARG A 46 -7.46 -19.68 26.44
N VAL A 47 -6.78 -19.31 25.36
CA VAL A 47 -6.70 -20.12 24.13
C VAL A 47 -6.18 -21.52 24.44
N PHE A 48 -5.08 -21.63 25.20
CA PHE A 48 -4.50 -22.91 25.60
C PHE A 48 -5.47 -23.83 26.38
N GLN A 49 -6.44 -23.26 27.10
CA GLN A 49 -7.48 -24.02 27.78
C GLN A 49 -8.56 -24.51 26.81
N HIS A 50 -9.02 -23.63 25.91
CA HIS A 50 -10.03 -23.94 24.91
C HIS A 50 -9.54 -24.94 23.84
N THR A 51 -8.23 -25.01 23.60
CA THR A 51 -7.63 -25.89 22.57
C THR A 51 -7.04 -27.20 23.12
N ARG A 52 -7.42 -27.61 24.35
CA ARG A 52 -6.94 -28.89 24.92
C ARG A 52 -7.37 -30.07 24.05
N PRO A 53 -6.47 -31.04 23.75
CA PRO A 53 -6.81 -32.20 22.92
C PRO A 53 -7.98 -33.02 23.48
N ASN A 54 -8.08 -33.11 24.81
CA ASN A 54 -9.20 -33.74 25.51
C ASN A 54 -9.98 -32.68 26.29
N GLY A 55 -11.23 -32.43 25.89
CA GLY A 55 -12.14 -31.52 26.59
C GLY A 55 -12.03 -30.04 26.20
N GLY A 56 -11.25 -29.70 25.17
CA GLY A 56 -11.30 -28.38 24.54
C GLY A 56 -12.56 -28.20 23.68
N ASP A 57 -12.99 -26.95 23.53
CA ASP A 57 -14.15 -26.51 22.74
C ASP A 57 -13.76 -25.67 21.51
N MET A 58 -12.47 -25.42 21.26
CA MET A 58 -11.93 -24.83 20.03
C MET A 58 -10.84 -25.69 19.31
N PRO A 59 -10.72 -25.69 17.96
CA PRO A 59 -11.65 -25.21 16.92
C PRO A 59 -13.06 -25.79 17.02
N PRO A 60 -14.16 -25.05 16.76
CA PRO A 60 -15.53 -25.56 16.93
C PRO A 60 -15.81 -26.87 16.18
N ASP A 61 -15.17 -27.07 15.03
CA ASP A 61 -15.24 -28.31 14.26
C ASP A 61 -14.46 -29.44 14.94
N ALA A 62 -15.16 -30.53 15.26
CA ALA A 62 -14.59 -31.73 15.88
C ALA A 62 -13.49 -32.38 15.02
N GLY A 63 -13.55 -32.25 13.69
CA GLY A 63 -12.52 -32.77 12.79
C GLY A 63 -11.21 -31.95 12.78
N ARG A 64 -11.25 -30.72 13.30
CA ARG A 64 -10.10 -29.78 13.35
C ARG A 64 -9.53 -29.59 14.76
N ARG A 65 -9.96 -30.40 15.74
CA ARG A 65 -9.46 -30.32 17.12
C ARG A 65 -7.94 -30.45 17.14
N TRP A 66 -7.30 -29.62 17.95
CA TRP A 66 -5.85 -29.60 18.05
C TRP A 66 -5.31 -30.93 18.54
N SER A 67 -4.24 -31.40 17.90
CA SER A 67 -3.50 -32.56 18.37
C SER A 67 -2.69 -32.24 19.63
N GLN A 68 -2.17 -33.28 20.30
CA GLN A 68 -1.26 -33.12 21.43
C GLN A 68 0.00 -32.35 21.04
N GLU A 69 0.51 -32.56 19.81
CA GLU A 69 1.70 -31.92 19.27
C GLU A 69 1.48 -30.42 19.02
N ARG A 70 0.34 -30.04 18.42
CA ARG A 70 -0.04 -28.62 18.23
C ARG A 70 -0.21 -27.91 19.55
N HIS A 71 -0.91 -28.53 20.50
CA HIS A 71 -1.10 -28.01 21.85
C HIS A 71 0.23 -27.82 22.58
N THR A 72 1.14 -28.78 22.46
CA THR A 72 2.50 -28.70 23.03
C THR A 72 3.32 -27.58 22.37
N THR A 73 3.22 -27.42 21.05
CA THR A 73 3.87 -26.32 20.34
C THR A 73 3.36 -24.95 20.82
N PHE A 74 2.05 -24.78 20.95
CA PHE A 74 1.50 -23.52 21.48
C PHE A 74 1.95 -23.26 22.92
N ARG A 75 2.04 -24.30 23.78
CA ARG A 75 2.64 -24.18 25.12
C ARG A 75 4.08 -23.69 25.04
N ASN A 76 4.89 -24.26 24.14
CA ASN A 76 6.29 -23.87 23.98
C ASN A 76 6.42 -22.39 23.61
N TRP A 77 5.55 -21.87 22.75
CA TRP A 77 5.50 -20.44 22.42
C TRP A 77 5.21 -19.55 23.64
N ILE A 78 4.25 -19.95 24.49
CA ILE A 78 3.92 -19.23 25.72
C ILE A 78 5.12 -19.21 26.67
N VAL A 79 5.73 -20.36 26.96
CA VAL A 79 6.81 -20.46 27.97
C VAL A 79 8.14 -19.90 27.50
N THR A 80 8.35 -19.76 26.18
CA THR A 80 9.52 -19.10 25.59
C THR A 80 9.35 -17.58 25.45
N GLY A 81 8.25 -17.01 25.94
CA GLY A 81 8.06 -15.57 26.01
C GLY A 81 7.45 -14.95 24.75
N PHE A 82 6.67 -15.71 23.99
CA PHE A 82 5.91 -15.25 22.82
C PHE A 82 6.78 -14.67 21.68
N PRO A 83 7.87 -15.34 21.25
CA PRO A 83 8.72 -14.80 20.19
C PRO A 83 7.90 -14.53 18.91
N LEU A 84 8.04 -13.32 18.34
CA LEU A 84 7.32 -12.91 17.13
C LEU A 84 7.86 -13.65 15.90
N GLY A 85 9.17 -13.64 15.69
CA GLY A 85 9.83 -14.21 14.51
C GLY A 85 9.55 -13.41 13.22
N THR A 86 9.94 -13.98 12.10
CA THR A 86 9.66 -13.49 10.73
C THR A 86 8.93 -14.58 9.95
N PRO A 87 8.05 -14.26 9.00
CA PRO A 87 7.43 -15.28 8.16
C PRO A 87 8.46 -15.84 7.17
N GLN A 88 8.19 -17.03 6.65
CA GLN A 88 8.89 -17.53 5.47
C GLN A 88 8.19 -17.00 4.21
N PRO A 89 8.88 -16.19 3.38
CA PRO A 89 8.32 -15.70 2.13
C PRO A 89 7.83 -16.85 1.24
N GLN A 90 6.69 -16.66 0.57
CA GLN A 90 6.15 -17.62 -0.40
C GLN A 90 6.28 -17.10 -1.83
N PRO A 91 6.47 -17.99 -2.82
CA PRO A 91 6.42 -17.63 -4.23
C PRO A 91 5.04 -17.10 -4.64
N VAL A 92 5.02 -15.97 -5.35
CA VAL A 92 3.81 -15.40 -5.94
C VAL A 92 3.24 -16.38 -6.97
N GLN A 93 1.93 -16.62 -6.91
CA GLN A 93 1.20 -17.43 -7.88
C GLN A 93 0.43 -16.54 -8.86
N ALA A 94 0.22 -17.05 -10.07
CA ALA A 94 -0.65 -16.41 -11.06
C ALA A 94 -2.10 -16.37 -10.56
N GLY A 95 -2.80 -15.28 -10.86
CA GLY A 95 -4.19 -15.11 -10.46
C GLY A 95 -5.11 -16.18 -11.06
N THR A 96 -6.05 -16.66 -10.23
CA THR A 96 -7.12 -17.60 -10.62
C THR A 96 -8.46 -16.88 -10.49
N GLY A 97 -8.88 -16.18 -11.53
CA GLY A 97 -10.08 -15.33 -11.52
C GLY A 97 -10.63 -15.11 -12.93
N THR A 98 -11.83 -14.54 -13.04
CA THR A 98 -12.45 -14.23 -14.33
C THR A 98 -11.86 -12.97 -14.97
N ARG A 99 -11.24 -12.11 -14.16
CA ARG A 99 -10.54 -10.89 -14.61
C ARG A 99 -9.08 -10.98 -14.21
N ILE A 100 -8.21 -11.31 -15.15
CA ILE A 100 -6.76 -11.36 -14.92
C ILE A 100 -6.12 -10.11 -15.48
N ARG A 101 -5.77 -9.17 -14.60
CA ARG A 101 -5.07 -7.94 -14.97
C ARG A 101 -3.65 -8.32 -15.42
N LYS A 102 -3.32 -7.97 -16.66
CA LYS A 102 -2.00 -8.18 -17.26
C LYS A 102 -1.16 -6.91 -17.13
N ASP A 103 0.15 -7.06 -17.24
CA ASP A 103 1.01 -5.92 -17.51
C ASP A 103 0.59 -5.32 -18.85
N ALA A 104 0.46 -4.00 -18.89
CA ALA A 104 0.07 -3.26 -20.07
C ALA A 104 1.05 -3.47 -21.25
N ARG A 105 2.30 -3.86 -20.98
CA ARG A 105 3.30 -4.23 -22.00
C ARG A 105 3.01 -5.58 -22.68
N ASP A 106 2.27 -6.46 -22.02
CA ASP A 106 1.93 -7.80 -22.50
C ASP A 106 0.57 -7.86 -23.22
N LEU A 107 -0.14 -6.74 -23.33
CA LEU A 107 -1.41 -6.71 -24.04
C LEU A 107 -1.20 -6.90 -25.55
N THR A 108 -2.07 -7.73 -26.13
CA THR A 108 -2.18 -7.86 -27.59
C THR A 108 -2.84 -6.63 -28.21
N ASP A 109 -2.66 -6.43 -29.52
CA ASP A 109 -3.32 -5.35 -30.26
C ASP A 109 -4.86 -5.40 -30.14
N GLU A 110 -5.44 -6.60 -30.05
CA GLU A 110 -6.88 -6.81 -29.87
C GLU A 110 -7.35 -6.41 -28.46
N GLU A 111 -6.57 -6.74 -27.42
CA GLU A 111 -6.83 -6.31 -26.05
C GLU A 111 -6.71 -4.79 -25.92
N ILE A 112 -5.69 -4.19 -26.53
CA ILE A 112 -5.52 -2.72 -26.58
C ILE A 112 -6.70 -2.08 -27.32
N ALA A 113 -7.15 -2.64 -28.45
CA ALA A 113 -8.30 -2.12 -29.18
C ALA A 113 -9.61 -2.21 -28.37
N THR A 114 -9.80 -3.29 -27.61
CA THR A 114 -10.96 -3.47 -26.73
C THR A 114 -10.92 -2.50 -25.55
N LEU A 115 -9.75 -2.30 -24.94
CA LEU A 115 -9.53 -1.32 -23.87
C LEU A 115 -9.78 0.11 -24.38
N ARG A 116 -9.27 0.44 -25.58
CA ARG A 116 -9.51 1.72 -26.26
C ARG A 116 -11.01 1.98 -26.42
N ARG A 117 -11.76 1.01 -26.92
CA ARG A 117 -13.22 1.11 -27.08
C ARG A 117 -13.92 1.33 -25.74
N ALA A 118 -13.52 0.61 -24.70
CA ALA A 118 -14.12 0.72 -23.38
C ALA A 118 -13.89 2.11 -22.76
N PHE A 119 -12.65 2.61 -22.78
CA PHE A 119 -12.33 3.96 -22.29
C PHE A 119 -13.06 5.05 -23.09
N GLN A 120 -12.99 4.98 -24.44
CA GLN A 120 -13.69 5.94 -25.30
C GLN A 120 -15.20 5.94 -25.02
N GLY A 121 -15.79 4.75 -24.86
CA GLY A 121 -17.22 4.62 -24.58
C GLY A 121 -17.67 5.23 -23.25
N LEU A 122 -16.80 5.30 -22.24
CA LEU A 122 -17.09 6.04 -21.00
C LEU A 122 -16.79 7.55 -21.16
N MET A 123 -15.77 7.92 -21.93
CA MET A 123 -15.39 9.32 -22.18
C MET A 123 -16.38 10.07 -23.06
N ASP A 124 -17.05 9.37 -23.97
CA ASP A 124 -18.09 9.93 -24.85
C ASP A 124 -19.42 10.18 -24.11
N GLN A 125 -19.60 9.63 -22.92
CA GLN A 125 -20.81 9.85 -22.14
C GLN A 125 -20.87 11.29 -21.60
N PRO A 126 -22.08 11.86 -21.47
CA PRO A 126 -22.26 13.15 -20.81
C PRO A 126 -21.69 13.13 -19.39
N ALA A 127 -21.14 14.27 -18.94
CA ALA A 127 -20.56 14.43 -17.61
C ALA A 127 -21.51 14.07 -16.45
N GLN A 128 -22.83 14.16 -16.69
CA GLN A 128 -23.86 13.85 -15.71
C GLN A 128 -24.25 12.37 -15.68
N ALA A 129 -23.78 11.57 -16.63
CA ALA A 129 -24.08 10.14 -16.64
C ALA A 129 -23.32 9.44 -15.49
N PRO A 130 -24.00 8.57 -14.73
CA PRO A 130 -23.45 8.00 -13.50
C PRO A 130 -22.17 7.16 -13.74
N ASP A 131 -22.07 6.53 -14.91
CA ASP A 131 -20.91 5.71 -15.29
C ASP A 131 -19.97 6.40 -16.28
N SER A 132 -20.12 7.71 -16.52
CA SER A 132 -19.20 8.43 -17.39
C SER A 132 -17.77 8.43 -16.83
N TYR A 133 -16.78 8.55 -17.72
CA TYR A 133 -15.40 8.70 -17.30
C TYR A 133 -15.21 9.93 -16.39
N PHE A 134 -15.97 11.00 -16.65
CA PHE A 134 -15.95 12.21 -15.82
C PHE A 134 -16.42 11.93 -14.38
N THR A 135 -17.49 11.15 -14.21
CA THR A 135 -18.02 10.78 -12.90
C THR A 135 -17.02 9.91 -12.13
N TRP A 136 -16.43 8.92 -12.79
CA TRP A 136 -15.41 8.05 -12.17
C TRP A 136 -14.12 8.79 -11.80
N GLY A 137 -13.67 9.72 -12.65
CA GLY A 137 -12.58 10.65 -12.29
C GLY A 137 -12.90 11.45 -11.04
N GLY A 138 -14.16 11.87 -10.87
CA GLY A 138 -14.62 12.64 -9.72
C GLY A 138 -14.71 11.87 -8.40
N VAL A 139 -14.71 10.53 -8.40
CA VAL A 139 -14.79 9.73 -7.17
C VAL A 139 -13.54 9.87 -6.29
N HIS A 140 -12.37 10.09 -6.89
CA HIS A 140 -11.10 10.22 -6.18
C HIS A 140 -10.81 11.67 -5.75
N GLY A 141 -10.83 12.60 -6.71
CA GLY A 141 -10.41 13.98 -6.51
C GLY A 141 -11.57 14.96 -6.34
N LEU A 142 -11.70 15.87 -7.29
CA LEU A 142 -12.83 16.78 -7.44
C LEU A 142 -13.73 16.35 -8.60
N PRO A 143 -15.03 16.69 -8.58
CA PRO A 143 -15.72 17.48 -7.56
C PRO A 143 -16.03 16.65 -6.30
N ALA A 144 -15.92 17.27 -5.13
CA ALA A 144 -16.39 16.69 -3.85
C ALA A 144 -17.92 16.41 -3.93
N PRO A 145 -18.44 15.36 -3.25
CA PRO A 145 -18.20 15.13 -1.83
C PRO A 145 -17.32 13.93 -1.49
N PHE A 146 -16.85 13.15 -2.46
CA PHE A 146 -16.06 11.95 -2.16
C PHE A 146 -14.58 12.33 -1.96
N GLU A 147 -14.00 11.86 -0.85
CA GLU A 147 -12.60 12.07 -0.52
C GLU A 147 -11.86 10.74 -0.71
N CYS A 148 -10.86 10.71 -1.58
CA CYS A 148 -9.91 9.60 -1.65
C CYS A 148 -9.23 9.37 -0.29
N LEU A 149 -9.14 8.11 0.13
CA LEU A 149 -8.49 7.72 1.38
C LEU A 149 -6.98 7.57 1.16
N HIS A 150 -6.19 8.40 1.83
CA HIS A 150 -4.73 8.47 1.74
C HIS A 150 -4.11 8.65 3.13
N HIS A 151 -2.87 8.17 3.25
CA HIS A 151 -2.05 8.16 4.45
C HIS A 151 -2.73 7.43 5.61
N GLU A 152 -3.49 6.38 5.28
CA GLU A 152 -4.29 5.58 6.21
C GLU A 152 -4.39 4.11 5.79
N ASP A 153 -4.81 3.24 6.71
CA ASP A 153 -4.86 1.80 6.44
C ASP A 153 -5.92 1.41 5.40
N LEU A 154 -6.90 2.28 5.16
CA LEU A 154 -7.91 2.12 4.12
C LEU A 154 -7.42 2.50 2.72
N PHE A 155 -6.22 3.08 2.56
CA PHE A 155 -5.67 3.50 1.25
C PHE A 155 -5.73 2.39 0.20
N LEU A 156 -5.08 1.25 0.46
CA LEU A 156 -5.04 0.13 -0.49
C LEU A 156 -6.42 -0.54 -0.69
N PRO A 157 -7.20 -0.86 0.37
CA PRO A 157 -8.58 -1.34 0.23
C PRO A 157 -9.48 -0.44 -0.62
N TRP A 158 -9.44 0.87 -0.39
CA TRP A 158 -10.29 1.84 -1.09
C TRP A 158 -9.96 1.90 -2.58
N HIS A 159 -8.66 1.98 -2.92
CA HIS A 159 -8.22 2.01 -4.32
C HIS A 159 -8.50 0.68 -5.04
N ARG A 160 -8.38 -0.47 -4.36
CA ARG A 160 -8.77 -1.78 -4.92
C ARG A 160 -10.23 -1.79 -5.35
N VAL A 161 -11.14 -1.28 -4.50
CA VAL A 161 -12.57 -1.19 -4.85
C VAL A 161 -12.80 -0.17 -5.96
N LEU A 162 -12.17 1.01 -5.91
CA LEU A 162 -12.25 2.03 -6.97
C LEU A 162 -11.92 1.41 -8.34
N LEU A 163 -10.79 0.69 -8.44
CA LEU A 163 -10.37 0.04 -9.68
C LEU A 163 -11.38 -0.99 -10.17
N ARG A 164 -11.89 -1.85 -9.27
CA ARG A 164 -12.87 -2.87 -9.65
C ARG A 164 -14.18 -2.25 -10.13
N ARG A 165 -14.65 -1.18 -9.49
CA ARG A 165 -15.89 -0.48 -9.86
C ARG A 165 -15.75 0.28 -11.18
N PHE A 166 -14.60 0.91 -11.43
CA PHE A 166 -14.30 1.50 -12.73
C PHE A 166 -14.21 0.42 -13.82
N GLU A 167 -13.60 -0.72 -13.53
CA GLU A 167 -13.55 -1.87 -14.44
C GLU A 167 -14.95 -2.45 -14.72
N ASP A 168 -15.85 -2.49 -13.73
CA ASP A 168 -17.26 -2.83 -13.96
C ASP A 168 -17.91 -1.87 -14.96
N ALA A 169 -17.67 -0.56 -14.82
CA ALA A 169 -18.20 0.46 -15.74
C ALA A 169 -17.65 0.28 -17.17
N LEU A 170 -16.35 0.02 -17.32
CA LEU A 170 -15.73 -0.28 -18.63
C LEU A 170 -16.41 -1.46 -19.33
N ARG A 171 -16.80 -2.49 -18.56
CA ARG A 171 -17.49 -3.69 -19.09
C ARG A 171 -18.94 -3.43 -19.50
N THR A 172 -19.55 -2.31 -19.12
CA THR A 172 -20.89 -1.92 -19.58
C THR A 172 -20.89 -1.39 -21.01
N VAL A 173 -19.74 -0.97 -21.55
CA VAL A 173 -19.63 -0.45 -22.91
C VAL A 173 -19.93 -1.57 -23.91
N PRO A 174 -20.80 -1.35 -24.93
CA PRO A 174 -21.17 -2.37 -25.89
C PRO A 174 -19.96 -3.04 -26.56
N GLY A 175 -19.88 -4.36 -26.47
CA GLY A 175 -18.77 -5.15 -27.03
C GLY A 175 -17.50 -5.15 -26.19
N CYS A 176 -17.54 -4.65 -24.95
CA CYS A 176 -16.43 -4.65 -23.99
C CYS A 176 -16.72 -5.51 -22.75
N ALA A 177 -17.72 -6.39 -22.81
CA ALA A 177 -18.18 -7.18 -21.65
C ALA A 177 -17.09 -8.02 -20.97
N ASP A 178 -16.00 -8.34 -21.68
CA ASP A 178 -14.85 -9.11 -21.20
C ASP A 178 -13.58 -8.28 -20.99
N VAL A 179 -13.64 -6.95 -21.13
CA VAL A 179 -12.47 -6.09 -20.89
C VAL A 179 -11.96 -6.24 -19.46
N THR A 180 -10.64 -6.25 -19.31
CA THR A 180 -9.95 -6.28 -18.02
C THR A 180 -8.97 -5.12 -17.96
N LEU A 181 -8.96 -4.41 -16.84
CA LEU A 181 -8.05 -3.28 -16.64
C LEU A 181 -6.60 -3.81 -16.50
N PRO A 182 -5.63 -3.36 -17.31
CA PRO A 182 -4.24 -3.74 -17.10
C PRO A 182 -3.61 -2.95 -15.96
N PHE A 183 -2.47 -3.43 -15.46
CA PHE A 183 -1.57 -2.63 -14.63
C PHE A 183 -0.38 -2.16 -15.46
N TRP A 184 0.19 -1.00 -15.12
CA TRP A 184 1.49 -0.59 -15.66
C TRP A 184 2.54 -0.77 -14.55
N ASP A 185 3.47 -1.70 -14.74
CA ASP A 185 4.64 -1.79 -13.85
C ASP A 185 5.44 -0.48 -13.94
N ILE A 186 5.27 0.36 -12.92
CA ILE A 186 5.86 1.70 -12.87
C ILE A 186 7.38 1.68 -12.96
N THR A 187 8.03 0.56 -12.63
CA THR A 187 9.48 0.41 -12.71
C THR A 187 9.99 0.13 -14.12
N ALA A 188 9.08 -0.06 -15.09
CA ALA A 188 9.37 -0.35 -16.48
C ALA A 188 8.94 0.77 -17.42
N GLU A 189 9.37 0.67 -18.69
CA GLU A 189 8.98 1.59 -19.75
C GLU A 189 7.45 1.74 -19.87
N VAL A 190 6.99 2.98 -20.04
CA VAL A 190 5.57 3.28 -20.21
C VAL A 190 5.10 2.77 -21.59
N PRO A 191 4.06 1.91 -21.65
CA PRO A 191 3.55 1.41 -22.93
C PRO A 191 3.15 2.54 -23.90
N GLN A 192 3.59 2.44 -25.16
CA GLN A 192 3.39 3.51 -26.14
C GLN A 192 1.91 3.84 -26.42
N PHE A 193 1.01 2.86 -26.29
CA PHE A 193 -0.43 3.09 -26.52
C PHE A 193 -1.02 4.09 -25.51
N LEU A 194 -0.40 4.27 -24.33
CA LEU A 194 -0.80 5.27 -23.34
C LEU A 194 -0.51 6.72 -23.75
N TYR A 195 0.22 6.91 -24.86
CA TYR A 195 0.45 8.19 -25.53
C TYR A 195 -0.32 8.27 -26.86
N THR A 196 -1.40 7.50 -26.99
CA THR A 196 -2.32 7.60 -28.13
C THR A 196 -3.76 7.68 -27.64
N ALA A 197 -4.61 8.38 -28.40
CA ALA A 197 -6.02 8.52 -28.05
C ALA A 197 -6.73 7.17 -27.77
N PRO A 198 -7.61 7.13 -26.76
CA PRO A 198 -7.97 8.21 -25.85
C PRO A 198 -7.13 8.24 -24.56
N PHE A 199 -6.02 7.50 -24.50
CA PHE A 199 -5.22 7.38 -23.28
C PHE A 199 -4.21 8.50 -23.08
N ASP A 200 -3.86 9.24 -24.14
CA ASP A 200 -2.89 10.34 -24.12
C ASP A 200 -3.35 11.53 -23.28
N ALA A 201 -4.65 11.85 -23.33
CA ALA A 201 -5.24 12.89 -22.52
C ALA A 201 -6.76 12.75 -22.40
N TYR A 202 -7.33 13.39 -21.37
CA TYR A 202 -8.76 13.62 -21.23
C TYR A 202 -9.04 15.12 -21.12
N THR A 203 -10.06 15.60 -21.83
CA THR A 203 -10.54 16.98 -21.73
C THR A 203 -11.81 17.03 -20.89
N LEU A 204 -11.81 17.80 -19.81
CA LEU A 204 -12.96 17.91 -18.92
C LEU A 204 -14.17 18.53 -19.65
N PRO A 205 -15.31 17.81 -19.79
CA PRO A 205 -16.52 18.35 -20.39
C PRO A 205 -17.22 19.40 -19.50
N ALA A 206 -16.93 19.41 -18.20
CA ALA A 206 -17.46 20.35 -17.22
C ALA A 206 -16.36 20.75 -16.22
N GLY A 207 -16.50 21.93 -15.61
CA GLY A 207 -15.56 22.36 -14.57
C GLY A 207 -15.76 21.58 -13.27
N ILE A 208 -14.66 21.21 -12.61
CA ILE A 208 -14.66 20.45 -11.35
C ILE A 208 -14.36 21.33 -10.13
N GLY A 209 -14.15 22.63 -10.35
CA GLY A 209 -13.77 23.59 -9.30
C GLY A 209 -12.25 23.73 -9.15
N ALA A 210 -11.83 24.40 -8.08
CA ALA A 210 -10.41 24.60 -7.69
C ALA A 210 -9.43 25.11 -8.77
N GLY A 211 -9.92 25.69 -9.88
CA GLY A 211 -9.06 26.16 -10.98
C GLY A 211 -9.06 25.27 -12.22
N PHE A 212 -9.89 24.22 -12.24
CA PHE A 212 -10.08 23.31 -13.36
C PHE A 212 -11.41 23.61 -14.09
N PRO A 213 -11.41 24.47 -15.12
CA PRO A 213 -12.60 24.78 -15.91
C PRO A 213 -12.94 23.65 -16.88
N ALA A 214 -14.13 23.71 -17.47
CA ALA A 214 -14.44 22.94 -18.67
C ALA A 214 -13.41 23.27 -19.77
N GLY A 215 -12.93 22.24 -20.46
CA GLY A 215 -11.85 22.36 -21.45
C GLY A 215 -10.43 22.21 -20.88
N TYR A 216 -10.25 22.09 -19.56
CA TYR A 216 -8.97 21.63 -19.00
C TYR A 216 -8.63 20.26 -19.60
N THR A 217 -7.41 20.12 -20.12
CA THR A 217 -6.92 18.88 -20.71
C THR A 217 -5.81 18.35 -19.83
N THR A 218 -5.89 17.08 -19.45
CA THR A 218 -4.86 16.43 -18.65
C THR A 218 -3.55 16.35 -19.43
N ASP A 219 -2.42 16.46 -18.74
CA ASP A 219 -1.09 16.38 -19.32
C ASP A 219 -0.14 15.58 -18.44
N ARG A 220 0.88 15.00 -19.10
CA ARG A 220 1.95 14.27 -18.46
C ARG A 220 3.28 14.41 -19.21
N TYR A 221 4.38 14.03 -18.56
CA TYR A 221 5.71 14.03 -19.18
C TYR A 221 5.81 12.97 -20.29
N SER A 222 6.84 13.03 -21.12
CA SER A 222 7.10 11.97 -22.10
C SER A 222 7.43 10.63 -21.42
N ALA A 223 7.21 9.50 -22.11
CA ALA A 223 7.49 8.16 -21.56
C ALA A 223 8.91 8.01 -20.98
N ALA A 224 9.90 8.58 -21.65
CA ALA A 224 11.30 8.55 -21.22
C ALA A 224 11.54 9.41 -19.96
N GLU A 225 10.92 10.60 -19.90
CA GLU A 225 10.99 11.46 -18.72
C GLU A 225 10.29 10.81 -17.52
N VAL A 226 9.13 10.18 -17.71
CA VAL A 226 8.43 9.46 -16.64
C VAL A 226 9.34 8.39 -16.04
N LEU A 227 9.97 7.53 -16.86
CA LEU A 227 10.87 6.49 -16.37
C LEU A 227 12.10 7.06 -15.64
N SER A 228 12.69 8.13 -16.18
CA SER A 228 13.80 8.84 -15.55
C SER A 228 13.41 9.44 -14.20
N ASN A 229 12.22 10.03 -14.11
CA ASN A 229 11.70 10.63 -12.89
C ASN A 229 11.38 9.57 -11.85
N VAL A 230 10.69 8.48 -12.21
CA VAL A 230 10.41 7.35 -11.32
C VAL A 230 11.68 6.85 -10.62
N THR A 231 12.77 6.73 -11.40
CA THR A 231 14.09 6.36 -10.88
C THR A 231 14.65 7.43 -9.94
N SER A 232 14.58 8.70 -10.35
CA SER A 232 15.12 9.85 -9.59
C SER A 232 14.39 10.11 -8.27
N PHE A 233 13.09 9.80 -8.21
CA PHE A 233 12.28 9.82 -7.00
C PHE A 233 12.44 8.54 -6.15
N GLY A 234 13.29 7.59 -6.58
CA GLY A 234 13.62 6.39 -5.81
C GLY A 234 12.47 5.38 -5.71
N VAL A 235 11.46 5.46 -6.59
CA VAL A 235 10.28 4.58 -6.54
C VAL A 235 10.65 3.09 -6.57
N PRO A 236 11.55 2.60 -7.46
CA PRO A 236 11.89 1.17 -7.48
C PRO A 236 12.53 0.68 -6.18
N GLN A 237 13.40 1.50 -5.57
CA GLN A 237 14.04 1.17 -4.30
C GLN A 237 12.98 1.07 -3.19
N GLN A 238 12.02 2.00 -3.13
CA GLN A 238 10.98 1.98 -2.11
C GLN A 238 10.04 0.78 -2.24
N ILE A 239 9.73 0.35 -3.47
CA ILE A 239 8.96 -0.88 -3.73
C ILE A 239 9.71 -2.10 -3.19
N ALA A 240 11.01 -2.21 -3.48
CA ALA A 240 11.84 -3.32 -2.98
C ALA A 240 11.93 -3.33 -1.44
N GLU A 241 12.10 -2.16 -0.82
CA GLU A 241 12.09 -2.01 0.63
C GLU A 241 10.75 -2.39 1.25
N ALA A 242 9.62 -1.98 0.63
CA ALA A 242 8.28 -2.37 1.09
C ALA A 242 8.10 -3.89 1.03
N ALA A 243 8.47 -4.54 -0.08
CA ALA A 243 8.31 -5.98 -0.26
C ALA A 243 9.03 -6.82 0.81
N ALA A 244 10.07 -6.28 1.46
CA ALA A 244 10.79 -6.93 2.56
C ALA A 244 10.17 -6.71 3.96
N MET A 245 9.08 -5.94 4.07
CA MET A 245 8.41 -5.66 5.35
C MET A 245 7.23 -6.60 5.56
N PHE A 246 7.25 -7.44 6.59
CA PHE A 246 6.11 -8.32 6.89
C PHE A 246 4.99 -7.66 7.71
N ASP A 247 5.29 -6.53 8.36
CA ASP A 247 4.31 -5.80 9.15
C ASP A 247 3.47 -4.92 8.22
N TRP A 248 2.15 -5.05 8.30
CA TRP A 248 1.20 -4.34 7.43
C TRP A 248 1.40 -2.82 7.45
N GLY A 249 1.47 -2.23 8.64
CA GLY A 249 1.59 -0.77 8.78
C GLY A 249 2.89 -0.25 8.15
N LYS A 250 4.00 -0.98 8.35
CA LYS A 250 5.29 -0.64 7.71
C LYS A 250 5.25 -0.82 6.20
N PHE A 251 4.75 -1.96 5.72
CA PHE A 251 4.59 -2.25 4.29
C PHE A 251 3.75 -1.16 3.60
N ARG A 252 2.56 -0.89 4.13
CA ARG A 252 1.60 0.06 3.56
C ARG A 252 2.18 1.47 3.53
N ASN A 253 2.76 1.95 4.64
CA ASN A 253 3.38 3.28 4.67
C ASN A 253 4.52 3.40 3.64
N LYS A 254 5.32 2.35 3.48
CA LYS A 254 6.44 2.37 2.53
C LYS A 254 5.99 2.31 1.08
N LEU A 255 5.00 1.47 0.79
CA LEU A 255 4.41 1.38 -0.54
C LEU A 255 3.67 2.68 -0.92
N GLU A 256 2.95 3.27 0.03
CA GLU A 256 2.27 4.56 -0.16
C GLU A 256 3.27 5.70 -0.37
N GLY A 257 4.42 5.70 0.32
CA GLY A 257 5.51 6.63 0.02
C GLY A 257 6.10 6.48 -1.38
N ALA A 258 6.18 5.26 -1.91
CA ALA A 258 6.57 5.00 -3.31
C ALA A 258 5.51 5.49 -4.30
N HIS A 259 4.23 5.29 -3.98
CA HIS A 259 3.08 5.83 -4.70
C HIS A 259 3.11 7.37 -4.77
N ASP A 260 3.33 8.03 -3.63
CA ASP A 260 3.39 9.48 -3.54
C ASP A 260 4.52 10.06 -4.38
N ASN A 261 5.64 9.34 -4.50
CA ASN A 261 6.76 9.66 -5.38
C ASN A 261 6.46 9.38 -6.87
N GLY A 262 5.60 8.40 -7.17
CA GLY A 262 5.20 8.03 -8.53
C GLY A 262 4.30 9.06 -9.20
N HIS A 263 3.41 9.70 -8.44
CA HIS A 263 2.52 10.78 -8.93
C HIS A 263 3.28 11.94 -9.60
N PRO A 264 4.21 12.65 -8.91
CA PRO A 264 4.98 13.73 -9.50
C PRO A 264 6.00 13.24 -10.53
N SER A 265 6.35 11.96 -10.52
CA SER A 265 7.20 11.38 -11.57
C SER A 265 6.48 11.31 -12.91
N THR A 266 5.15 11.27 -12.91
CA THR A 266 4.34 11.04 -14.11
C THR A 266 4.02 12.32 -14.86
N GLY A 267 3.66 13.41 -14.17
CA GLY A 267 3.27 14.64 -14.84
C GLY A 267 2.46 15.62 -13.99
N HIS A 268 2.14 16.79 -14.55
CA HIS A 268 1.48 17.87 -13.81
C HIS A 268 0.08 17.47 -13.32
N THR A 269 -0.74 16.83 -14.16
CA THR A 269 -2.07 16.37 -13.75
C THR A 269 -1.96 15.29 -12.66
N MET A 270 -1.08 14.30 -12.86
CA MET A 270 -0.85 13.24 -11.87
C MET A 270 -0.25 13.75 -10.55
N THR A 271 0.42 14.91 -10.53
CA THR A 271 0.92 15.52 -9.29
C THR A 271 -0.19 16.10 -8.42
N ASP A 272 -1.33 16.46 -9.01
CA ASP A 272 -2.40 17.18 -8.32
C ASP A 272 -3.55 16.24 -7.94
N ALA A 273 -3.67 15.93 -6.64
CA ALA A 273 -4.68 15.02 -6.11
C ALA A 273 -6.13 15.43 -6.40
N ASP A 274 -6.37 16.71 -6.70
CA ASP A 274 -7.72 17.19 -7.04
C ASP A 274 -8.15 16.77 -8.47
N VAL A 275 -7.21 16.43 -9.36
CA VAL A 275 -7.50 16.12 -10.78
C VAL A 275 -6.77 14.87 -11.32
N ALA A 276 -5.84 14.26 -10.58
CA ALA A 276 -5.01 13.13 -11.04
C ALA A 276 -5.81 11.98 -11.69
N SER A 277 -6.96 11.63 -11.11
CA SER A 277 -7.84 10.54 -11.58
C SER A 277 -8.50 10.77 -12.94
N TYR A 278 -8.44 11.99 -13.47
CA TYR A 278 -8.90 12.26 -14.84
C TYR A 278 -7.86 11.87 -15.89
N ASP A 279 -6.58 11.78 -15.54
CA ASP A 279 -5.57 11.28 -16.47
C ASP A 279 -5.76 9.76 -16.67
N PRO A 280 -5.92 9.26 -17.91
CA PRO A 280 -6.14 7.82 -18.16
C PRO A 280 -5.05 6.88 -17.60
N ILE A 281 -3.82 7.35 -17.42
CA ILE A 281 -2.73 6.55 -16.83
C ILE A 281 -2.99 6.22 -15.36
N PHE A 282 -3.78 7.03 -14.65
CA PHE A 282 -4.12 6.85 -13.23
C PHE A 282 -4.62 5.45 -12.93
N TRP A 283 -5.49 4.91 -13.78
CA TRP A 283 -6.12 3.60 -13.57
C TRP A 283 -5.11 2.45 -13.64
N LEU A 284 -4.16 2.53 -14.57
CA LEU A 284 -3.11 1.53 -14.73
C LEU A 284 -2.01 1.68 -13.67
N PHE A 285 -1.72 2.93 -13.29
CA PHE A 285 -0.82 3.29 -12.20
C PHE A 285 -1.34 2.71 -10.86
N HIS A 286 -2.63 2.91 -10.54
CA HIS A 286 -3.22 2.36 -9.32
C HIS A 286 -3.40 0.85 -9.35
N ALA A 287 -3.66 0.25 -10.51
CA ALA A 287 -3.66 -1.21 -10.65
C ALA A 287 -2.29 -1.83 -10.32
N ASN A 288 -1.19 -1.10 -10.48
CA ASN A 288 0.13 -1.59 -10.10
C ASN A 288 0.35 -1.61 -8.57
N TRP A 289 -0.13 -0.60 -7.84
CA TRP A 289 -0.06 -0.61 -6.37
C TRP A 289 -0.91 -1.73 -5.78
N ASP A 290 -2.08 -1.97 -6.38
CA ASP A 290 -2.94 -3.08 -6.00
C ASP A 290 -2.32 -4.45 -6.31
N ARG A 291 -1.63 -4.59 -7.45
CA ARG A 291 -0.80 -5.76 -7.79
C ARG A 291 0.27 -5.99 -6.73
N LEU A 292 1.07 -4.98 -6.41
CA LEU A 292 2.17 -5.08 -5.44
C LEU A 292 1.65 -5.45 -4.04
N TRP A 293 0.48 -4.94 -3.66
CA TRP A 293 -0.19 -5.38 -2.44
C TRP A 293 -0.57 -6.86 -2.51
N TRP A 294 -1.19 -7.32 -3.60
CA TRP A 294 -1.54 -8.72 -3.76
C TRP A 294 -0.32 -9.66 -3.74
N GLU A 295 0.76 -9.28 -4.41
CA GLU A 295 2.03 -10.01 -4.38
C GLU A 295 2.56 -10.13 -2.95
N TRP A 296 2.59 -9.02 -2.22
CA TRP A 296 2.97 -9.01 -0.82
C TRP A 296 2.07 -9.91 0.03
N GLN A 297 0.75 -9.90 -0.19
CA GLN A 297 -0.18 -10.77 0.53
C GLN A 297 0.17 -12.25 0.31
N GLN A 298 0.49 -12.64 -0.94
CA GLN A 298 0.92 -14.00 -1.24
C GLN A 298 2.25 -14.32 -0.55
N THR A 299 3.25 -13.46 -0.73
CA THR A 299 4.58 -13.63 -0.16
C THR A 299 4.55 -13.75 1.36
N MET A 300 3.72 -12.98 2.05
CA MET A 300 3.60 -13.01 3.52
C MET A 300 2.60 -14.06 4.04
N SER A 301 2.03 -14.90 3.18
CA SER A 301 0.93 -15.82 3.52
C SER A 301 -0.20 -15.09 4.25
N ALA A 302 -0.70 -14.00 3.66
CA ALA A 302 -1.60 -13.00 4.24
C ALA A 302 -2.81 -12.72 3.32
N THR A 303 -3.31 -13.76 2.66
CA THR A 303 -4.36 -13.68 1.62
C THR A 303 -5.79 -13.83 2.16
N THR A 304 -5.96 -14.21 3.43
CA THR A 304 -7.26 -14.29 4.13
C THR A 304 -7.35 -13.22 5.21
N GLN A 305 -8.54 -12.95 5.77
CA GLN A 305 -8.66 -11.95 6.84
C GLN A 305 -7.82 -12.31 8.07
N TRP A 306 -7.91 -13.55 8.56
CA TRP A 306 -7.08 -14.04 9.66
C TRP A 306 -5.59 -13.86 9.37
N SER A 307 -5.14 -14.41 8.24
CA SER A 307 -3.72 -14.42 7.92
C SER A 307 -3.21 -13.01 7.64
N PHE A 308 -4.03 -12.10 7.12
CA PHE A 308 -3.70 -10.69 7.00
C PHE A 308 -3.60 -9.99 8.36
N ARG A 309 -4.57 -10.15 9.27
CA ARG A 309 -4.52 -9.51 10.60
C ARG A 309 -3.32 -9.94 11.43
N SER A 310 -2.83 -11.16 11.22
CA SER A 310 -1.59 -11.61 11.86
C SER A 310 -0.32 -10.84 11.42
N THR A 311 -0.39 -10.05 10.35
CA THR A 311 0.69 -9.13 9.95
C THR A 311 0.63 -7.77 10.66
N ILE A 312 -0.40 -7.50 11.46
CA ILE A 312 -0.58 -6.23 12.19
C ILE A 312 0.05 -6.40 13.58
N THR A 313 1.28 -5.91 13.76
CA THR A 313 2.05 -6.15 14.99
C THR A 313 1.89 -5.08 16.07
N ASP A 314 1.41 -3.89 15.70
CA ASP A 314 1.09 -2.79 16.63
C ASP A 314 -0.32 -2.89 17.24
N GLY A 315 -1.14 -3.82 16.73
CA GLY A 315 -2.51 -4.06 17.17
C GLY A 315 -3.56 -3.13 16.54
N GLN A 316 -3.17 -2.18 15.68
CA GLN A 316 -4.10 -1.24 15.06
C GLN A 316 -4.82 -1.88 13.88
N SER A 317 -5.89 -2.63 14.17
CA SER A 317 -6.68 -3.38 13.17
C SER A 317 -8.12 -2.91 13.03
N ASP A 318 -8.46 -1.75 13.60
CA ASP A 318 -9.82 -1.19 13.60
C ASP A 318 -10.36 -0.99 12.18
N PHE A 319 -9.50 -0.64 11.21
CA PHE A 319 -9.87 -0.49 9.80
C PHE A 319 -10.41 -1.78 9.14
N LEU A 320 -10.33 -2.93 9.80
CA LEU A 320 -10.93 -4.19 9.36
C LEU A 320 -12.16 -4.58 10.18
N THR A 321 -12.57 -3.75 11.12
CA THR A 321 -13.65 -4.01 12.07
C THR A 321 -14.86 -3.17 11.70
N SER A 322 -16.04 -3.79 11.78
CA SER A 322 -17.32 -3.16 11.47
C SER A 322 -17.46 -1.81 12.18
N GLY A 323 -17.70 -0.76 11.39
CA GLY A 323 -17.87 0.61 11.85
C GLY A 323 -16.67 1.53 11.58
N PHE A 324 -15.49 0.96 11.33
CA PHE A 324 -14.26 1.69 10.96
C PHE A 324 -13.67 1.21 9.62
N ASP A 325 -14.33 0.26 8.98
CA ASP A 325 -13.91 -0.43 7.76
C ASP A 325 -14.63 0.05 6.50
N ASP A 326 -15.35 1.17 6.57
CA ASP A 326 -16.18 1.67 5.48
C ASP A 326 -15.35 2.23 4.32
N LEU A 327 -15.63 1.75 3.11
CA LEU A 327 -15.03 2.23 1.88
C LEU A 327 -16.04 3.08 1.11
N SER A 328 -16.40 4.23 1.68
CA SER A 328 -17.27 5.21 1.02
C SER A 328 -16.63 5.71 -0.28
N PRO A 329 -17.37 5.83 -1.40
CA PRO A 329 -18.83 5.73 -1.51
C PRO A 329 -19.35 4.35 -1.93
N PHE A 330 -18.52 3.32 -1.92
CA PHE A 330 -18.85 2.05 -2.57
C PHE A 330 -19.84 1.18 -1.79
N GLY A 331 -20.10 1.50 -0.52
CA GLY A 331 -20.90 0.66 0.38
C GLY A 331 -20.23 -0.68 0.71
N GLU A 332 -18.91 -0.74 0.58
CA GLU A 332 -18.09 -1.93 0.78
C GLU A 332 -17.18 -1.80 1.98
N LYS A 333 -16.70 -2.94 2.49
CA LYS A 333 -15.89 -3.02 3.70
C LYS A 333 -14.47 -3.44 3.39
N ALA A 334 -13.49 -2.82 4.04
CA ALA A 334 -12.07 -3.12 3.86
C ALA A 334 -11.75 -4.61 4.06
N ALA A 335 -12.35 -5.23 5.07
CA ALA A 335 -12.21 -6.66 5.35
C ALA A 335 -12.62 -7.56 4.17
N ALA A 336 -13.61 -7.16 3.37
CA ALA A 336 -14.07 -7.89 2.19
C ALA A 336 -13.12 -7.76 0.98
N THR A 337 -12.13 -6.86 1.05
CA THR A 337 -11.15 -6.64 -0.02
C THR A 337 -9.84 -7.41 0.16
N ILE A 338 -9.65 -8.02 1.34
CA ILE A 338 -8.41 -8.72 1.71
C ILE A 338 -8.23 -9.97 0.87
N ASP A 339 -9.25 -10.82 0.80
CA ASP A 339 -9.24 -11.98 -0.09
C ASP A 339 -9.54 -11.53 -1.52
N LEU A 340 -8.47 -11.28 -2.29
CA LEU A 340 -8.63 -10.87 -3.68
C LEU A 340 -9.33 -11.94 -4.52
N SER A 341 -9.13 -13.23 -4.22
CA SER A 341 -9.74 -14.32 -4.99
C SER A 341 -11.27 -14.30 -4.88
N ALA A 342 -11.80 -13.89 -3.72
CA ALA A 342 -13.23 -13.70 -3.49
C ALA A 342 -13.83 -12.54 -4.31
N THR A 343 -12.99 -11.64 -4.86
CA THR A 343 -13.44 -10.51 -5.67
C THR A 343 -13.56 -10.83 -7.18
N GLY A 344 -13.07 -11.99 -7.62
CA GLY A 344 -13.03 -12.37 -9.04
C GLY A 344 -11.93 -11.70 -9.88
N VAL A 345 -11.11 -10.85 -9.25
CA VAL A 345 -9.94 -10.19 -9.85
C VAL A 345 -8.67 -10.97 -9.50
N GLY A 346 -7.73 -11.04 -10.44
CA GLY A 346 -6.39 -11.58 -10.23
C GLY A 346 -5.36 -10.84 -11.07
N TYR A 347 -4.09 -11.14 -10.83
CA TYR A 347 -2.96 -10.55 -11.55
C TYR A 347 -2.17 -11.62 -12.31
N GLY A 348 -1.82 -11.33 -13.56
CA GLY A 348 -0.91 -12.15 -14.34
C GLY A 348 0.54 -11.98 -13.86
N LEU A 349 1.35 -13.02 -14.02
CA LEU A 349 2.79 -12.96 -13.79
C LEU A 349 3.46 -12.49 -15.09
N ALA A 350 3.65 -11.18 -15.26
CA ALA A 350 4.38 -10.63 -16.39
C ALA A 350 5.89 -10.68 -16.13
N HIS A 351 6.68 -11.06 -17.15
CA HIS A 351 8.14 -10.92 -17.23
C HIS A 351 9.02 -11.46 -16.08
N THR A 352 8.47 -12.13 -15.07
CA THR A 352 9.23 -12.82 -14.04
C THR A 352 9.22 -14.33 -14.34
N SER A 353 10.41 -14.93 -14.43
CA SER A 353 10.50 -16.38 -14.19
C SER A 353 9.89 -16.68 -12.81
N PRO A 354 9.30 -17.87 -12.56
CA PRO A 354 8.82 -18.21 -11.23
C PRO A 354 9.94 -17.89 -10.22
N PRO A 355 9.69 -17.03 -9.22
CA PRO A 355 10.74 -16.61 -8.31
C PRO A 355 11.35 -17.86 -7.66
N THR A 356 12.67 -18.00 -7.77
CA THR A 356 13.41 -19.02 -7.03
C THR A 356 13.51 -18.60 -5.56
N ASP A 357 13.91 -19.51 -4.68
CA ASP A 357 14.14 -19.18 -3.27
C ASP A 357 15.14 -18.02 -3.08
N ALA A 358 16.05 -17.82 -4.04
CA ALA A 358 17.01 -16.70 -4.03
C ALA A 358 16.39 -15.35 -4.41
N ASP A 359 15.27 -15.36 -5.12
CA ASP A 359 14.55 -14.17 -5.58
C ASP A 359 13.53 -13.66 -4.54
N LEU A 360 13.24 -14.47 -3.52
CA LEU A 360 12.34 -14.10 -2.44
C LEU A 360 12.95 -12.98 -1.57
N PRO A 361 12.15 -11.99 -1.13
CA PRO A 361 12.66 -10.89 -0.34
C PRO A 361 13.24 -11.43 0.97
N ARG A 362 14.47 -11.02 1.29
CA ARG A 362 15.05 -11.29 2.60
C ARG A 362 14.38 -10.39 3.61
N ILE A 363 13.55 -10.97 4.47
CA ILE A 363 12.93 -10.25 5.57
C ILE A 363 13.96 -10.17 6.70
N PRO A 364 14.54 -9.00 6.95
CA PRO A 364 15.63 -8.93 7.91
C PRO A 364 15.03 -8.99 9.32
N ALA A 365 15.73 -9.68 10.24
CA ALA A 365 15.40 -9.67 11.66
C ALA A 365 15.83 -8.34 12.29
N LEU A 366 15.36 -7.21 11.74
CA LEU A 366 15.68 -5.89 12.24
C LEU A 366 14.81 -5.59 13.46
N ALA A 367 15.47 -5.34 14.56
CA ALA A 367 14.82 -4.81 15.75
C ALA A 367 14.93 -3.28 15.70
N PHE A 368 13.94 -2.64 15.10
CA PHE A 368 13.80 -1.21 15.25
C PHE A 368 13.32 -0.89 16.66
N GLY A 369 14.08 -0.07 17.39
CA GLY A 369 13.67 0.50 18.68
C GLY A 369 14.39 -0.09 19.88
N SER A 370 14.11 -1.34 20.23
CA SER A 370 14.67 -1.96 21.43
C SER A 370 14.77 -3.47 21.30
N VAL A 371 15.92 -4.03 21.65
CA VAL A 371 16.14 -5.47 21.78
C VAL A 371 16.29 -5.80 23.26
N PRO A 372 15.73 -6.93 23.76
CA PRO A 372 16.04 -7.40 25.11
C PRO A 372 17.55 -7.49 25.34
N ALA A 373 18.03 -7.01 26.49
CA ALA A 373 19.46 -7.02 26.81
C ALA A 373 20.08 -8.43 26.88
N SER A 374 19.25 -9.47 26.89
CA SER A 374 19.66 -10.87 26.80
C SER A 374 20.11 -11.30 25.40
N ARG A 375 19.80 -10.54 24.34
CA ARG A 375 20.25 -10.83 22.97
C ARG A 375 21.49 -10.00 22.62
N ARG A 376 22.32 -10.54 21.74
CA ARG A 376 23.48 -9.85 21.19
C ARG A 376 23.05 -9.08 19.95
N ILE A 377 23.16 -7.76 20.02
CA ILE A 377 22.88 -6.87 18.90
C ILE A 377 24.17 -6.49 18.18
N ALA A 378 24.03 -6.24 16.88
CA ALA A 378 24.99 -5.47 16.12
C ALA A 378 24.29 -4.28 15.48
N VAL A 379 25.03 -3.22 15.22
CA VAL A 379 24.63 -2.26 14.18
C VAL A 379 24.97 -2.93 12.86
N GLY A 380 23.99 -3.06 11.98
CA GLY A 380 24.13 -3.84 10.76
C GLY A 380 25.26 -3.37 9.85
N SER A 381 25.79 -4.31 9.04
CA SER A 381 26.81 -3.96 8.04
C SER A 381 26.23 -3.23 6.85
N GLU A 382 24.90 -3.34 6.64
CA GLU A 382 24.18 -2.47 5.73
C GLU A 382 24.18 -1.07 6.30
N ARG A 383 25.00 -0.22 5.70
CA ARG A 383 25.21 1.17 6.08
C ARG A 383 23.98 2.00 5.73
N GLN A 384 22.77 1.64 6.15
CA GLN A 384 21.60 2.51 5.98
C GLN A 384 21.21 3.16 7.30
N ALA A 385 20.95 4.47 7.24
CA ALA A 385 20.37 5.28 8.30
C ALA A 385 18.95 5.66 7.90
N SER A 386 18.02 5.49 8.84
CA SER A 386 16.68 6.06 8.73
C SER A 386 16.73 7.49 9.27
N VAL A 387 16.50 8.46 8.40
CA VAL A 387 16.41 9.88 8.77
C VAL A 387 14.93 10.28 8.69
N ARG A 388 14.36 10.68 9.82
CA ARG A 388 12.96 11.11 9.91
C ARG A 388 12.88 12.62 10.04
N LEU A 389 12.19 13.26 9.11
CA LEU A 389 11.63 14.61 9.27
C LEU A 389 10.32 14.50 10.04
N LYS A 390 10.33 14.93 11.29
CA LYS A 390 9.23 14.74 12.24
C LYS A 390 8.45 16.03 12.46
N GLY A 391 7.13 15.93 12.44
CA GLY A 391 6.25 17.02 12.87
C GLY A 391 5.94 18.07 11.80
N VAL A 392 5.89 17.67 10.52
CA VAL A 392 5.54 18.59 9.42
C VAL A 392 4.04 18.91 9.51
N ASN A 393 3.69 20.18 9.73
CA ASN A 393 2.33 20.66 9.61
C ASN A 393 1.93 20.75 8.12
N ARG A 394 1.47 19.63 7.56
CA ARG A 394 1.07 19.53 6.15
C ARG A 394 -0.10 20.42 5.77
N LEU A 395 -0.96 20.80 6.73
CA LEU A 395 -2.10 21.70 6.46
C LEU A 395 -1.67 23.13 6.12
N ALA A 396 -0.41 23.50 6.38
CA ALA A 396 0.14 24.78 5.98
C ALA A 396 0.66 24.79 4.53
N ILE A 397 0.98 23.62 3.98
CA ILE A 397 1.60 23.49 2.66
C ILE A 397 0.48 23.25 1.63
N PRO A 398 0.30 24.10 0.62
CA PRO A 398 -0.71 23.88 -0.41
C PRO A 398 -0.24 22.81 -1.41
N GLY A 399 -1.11 21.88 -1.77
CA GLY A 399 -0.84 20.87 -2.79
C GLY A 399 0.23 19.86 -2.41
N THR A 400 0.48 18.94 -3.34
CA THR A 400 1.57 17.97 -3.27
C THR A 400 2.90 18.70 -3.13
N PHE A 401 3.73 18.20 -2.22
CA PHE A 401 5.06 18.74 -1.95
C PHE A 401 6.07 17.61 -1.80
N GLU A 402 7.35 17.94 -1.91
CA GLU A 402 8.44 17.04 -1.51
C GLU A 402 9.27 17.65 -0.39
N ALA A 403 9.78 16.77 0.48
CA ALA A 403 10.88 17.09 1.36
C ALA A 403 12.18 16.55 0.75
N ILE A 404 13.20 17.40 0.69
CA ILE A 404 14.52 17.09 0.14
C ILE A 404 15.51 17.13 1.29
N LEU A 405 16.06 15.96 1.64
CA LEU A 405 17.16 15.85 2.58
C LEU A 405 18.45 16.29 1.88
N THR A 406 19.20 17.16 2.54
CA THR A 406 20.49 17.66 2.07
C THR A 406 21.60 17.30 3.05
N ALA A 407 22.79 17.05 2.53
CA ALA A 407 24.00 16.90 3.31
C ALA A 407 25.08 17.84 2.74
N ASP A 408 25.61 18.72 3.58
CA ASP A 408 26.49 19.85 3.21
C ASP A 408 25.88 20.71 2.07
N GLY A 409 24.56 20.91 2.12
CA GLY A 409 23.80 21.68 1.13
C GLY A 409 23.49 20.94 -0.18
N VAL A 410 23.95 19.69 -0.35
CA VAL A 410 23.69 18.89 -1.55
C VAL A 410 22.50 17.95 -1.32
N PRO A 411 21.51 17.87 -2.21
CA PRO A 411 20.43 16.88 -2.12
C PRO A 411 20.94 15.43 -2.09
N VAL A 412 20.46 14.65 -1.14
CA VAL A 412 20.87 13.24 -0.95
C VAL A 412 19.70 12.25 -0.90
N ALA A 413 18.50 12.72 -0.57
CA ALA A 413 17.26 11.95 -0.66
C ALA A 413 16.07 12.87 -0.81
N ARG A 414 14.95 12.34 -1.31
CA ARG A 414 13.68 13.06 -1.43
C ARG A 414 12.51 12.15 -1.10
N GLN A 415 11.43 12.76 -0.62
CA GLN A 415 10.16 12.10 -0.38
C GLN A 415 9.02 13.08 -0.70
N ALA A 416 8.24 12.76 -1.73
CA ALA A 416 7.00 13.44 -2.03
C ALA A 416 5.90 13.03 -1.04
N PHE A 417 4.92 13.91 -0.90
CA PHE A 417 3.73 13.72 -0.09
C PHE A 417 2.53 14.19 -0.92
N PHE A 418 1.76 13.23 -1.42
CA PHE A 418 0.69 13.48 -2.37
C PHE A 418 -0.55 14.01 -1.66
N GLN A 419 -1.00 15.23 -1.97
CA GLN A 419 -2.16 15.79 -1.29
C GLN A 419 -2.91 16.83 -2.12
N ARG A 420 -4.15 17.10 -1.69
CA ARG A 420 -5.01 18.12 -2.30
C ARG A 420 -4.38 19.51 -2.24
N THR A 421 -4.77 20.36 -3.18
CA THR A 421 -4.31 21.75 -3.25
C THR A 421 -4.71 22.54 -2.00
N ARG A 422 -5.84 22.22 -1.38
CA ARG A 422 -6.34 22.84 -0.15
C ARG A 422 -6.56 21.81 0.97
N PRO A 423 -5.50 21.35 1.64
CA PRO A 423 -5.61 20.27 2.63
C PRO A 423 -6.45 20.66 3.86
N ARG A 424 -6.68 21.95 4.11
CA ARG A 424 -7.56 22.43 5.20
C ARG A 424 -9.04 22.23 4.92
N GLU A 425 -9.43 22.06 3.67
CA GLU A 425 -10.83 21.85 3.25
C GLU A 425 -11.19 20.36 3.18
N CYS A 426 -10.20 19.49 3.30
CA CYS A 426 -10.29 18.04 3.27
C CYS A 426 -10.45 17.48 4.69
N THR A 427 -11.44 16.62 4.92
CA THR A 427 -11.72 16.07 6.25
C THR A 427 -10.64 15.10 6.71
N GLY A 428 -10.30 14.10 5.88
CA GLY A 428 -9.24 13.15 6.23
C GLY A 428 -7.87 13.83 6.42
N CYS A 429 -7.58 14.87 5.63
CA CYS A 429 -6.36 15.65 5.76
C CYS A 429 -6.25 16.36 7.12
N ARG A 430 -7.37 16.90 7.63
CA ARG A 430 -7.42 17.60 8.93
C ARG A 430 -7.22 16.64 10.12
N GLU A 431 -7.74 15.43 10.01
CA GLU A 431 -7.56 14.39 11.05
C GLU A 431 -6.08 14.02 11.22
N LYS A 432 -5.30 14.14 10.14
CA LYS A 432 -3.85 13.87 10.11
C LYS A 432 -3.05 15.12 9.73
N GLY A 433 -3.32 16.24 10.41
CA GLY A 433 -2.73 17.53 10.05
C GLY A 433 -1.21 17.67 10.26
N VAL A 434 -0.60 16.73 10.99
CA VAL A 434 0.85 16.65 11.23
C VAL A 434 1.35 15.30 10.75
N VAL A 435 2.41 15.30 9.94
CA VAL A 435 2.99 14.08 9.35
C VAL A 435 4.49 14.00 9.59
N ASP A 436 5.00 12.77 9.54
CA ASP A 436 6.43 12.47 9.52
C ASP A 436 6.79 11.94 8.14
N LEU A 437 7.96 12.33 7.61
CA LEU A 437 8.52 11.82 6.37
C LEU A 437 9.84 11.10 6.68
N ASP A 438 10.00 9.89 6.15
CA ASP A 438 11.18 9.06 6.38
C ASP A 438 12.04 8.98 5.11
N PHE A 439 13.34 9.18 5.27
CA PHE A 439 14.37 8.93 4.27
C PHE A 439 15.19 7.70 4.67
N GLN A 440 15.53 6.86 3.70
CA GLN A 440 16.56 5.83 3.85
C GLN A 440 17.78 6.27 3.06
N VAL A 441 18.91 6.42 3.75
CA VAL A 441 20.17 6.89 3.14
C VAL A 441 21.35 6.10 3.65
N GLY A 442 22.42 6.07 2.86
CA GLY A 442 23.72 5.59 3.31
C GLY A 442 24.15 6.27 4.63
N VAL A 443 24.71 5.52 5.59
CA VAL A 443 25.27 6.06 6.83
C VAL A 443 26.42 7.01 6.49
N GLU A 444 27.22 6.68 5.47
CA GLU A 444 28.25 7.56 4.91
C GLU A 444 27.69 8.85 4.30
N THR A 445 26.42 8.84 3.87
CA THR A 445 25.75 10.02 3.33
C THR A 445 25.50 11.06 4.41
N VAL A 446 25.36 10.64 5.67
CA VAL A 446 25.07 11.54 6.81
C VAL A 446 26.23 11.71 7.80
N THR A 447 27.17 10.77 7.83
CA THR A 447 28.27 10.77 8.82
C THR A 447 29.24 11.92 8.57
N GLY A 448 29.43 12.78 9.59
CA GLY A 448 30.37 13.90 9.54
C GLY A 448 29.90 15.08 8.68
N LYS A 449 28.65 15.08 8.22
CA LYS A 449 28.08 16.12 7.34
C LYS A 449 27.06 16.97 8.08
N THR A 450 26.82 18.17 7.56
CA THR A 450 25.75 19.06 8.04
C THR A 450 24.46 18.73 7.32
N LEU A 451 23.46 18.22 8.04
CA LEU A 451 22.17 17.89 7.45
C LEU A 451 21.24 19.10 7.44
N GLY A 452 20.46 19.23 6.37
CA GLY A 452 19.38 20.19 6.25
C GLY A 452 18.21 19.58 5.47
N VAL A 453 17.05 20.21 5.53
CA VAL A 453 15.87 19.80 4.75
C VAL A 453 15.29 21.02 4.05
N THR A 454 14.88 20.83 2.80
CA THR A 454 14.09 21.81 2.04
C THR A 454 12.72 21.19 1.77
N ILE A 455 11.66 22.00 1.80
CA ILE A 455 10.33 21.59 1.35
C ILE A 455 10.02 22.36 0.07
N GLU A 456 9.62 21.63 -0.97
CA GLU A 456 9.25 22.20 -2.27
C GLU A 456 7.84 21.80 -2.67
N ILE A 457 7.02 22.76 -3.10
CA ILE A 457 5.67 22.50 -3.61
C ILE A 457 5.80 22.05 -5.07
N LEU A 458 5.17 20.92 -5.39
CA LEU A 458 5.19 20.28 -6.70
C LEU A 458 3.92 20.55 -7.51
N SER A 459 2.78 20.80 -6.84
CA SER A 459 1.51 21.05 -7.52
C SER A 459 1.58 22.23 -8.50
N PRO A 460 0.85 22.16 -9.63
CA PRO A 460 0.77 23.25 -10.60
C PRO A 460 0.39 24.58 -9.93
N GLY A 461 1.05 25.67 -10.35
CA GLY A 461 0.85 27.00 -9.78
C GLY A 461 1.80 27.38 -8.64
N ALA A 462 2.58 26.42 -8.11
CA ALA A 462 3.66 26.68 -7.14
C ALA A 462 4.68 27.72 -7.63
N GLU A 463 4.95 27.73 -8.94
CA GLU A 463 5.89 28.66 -9.58
C GLU A 463 5.52 30.14 -9.36
N ARG A 464 4.23 30.42 -9.13
CA ARG A 464 3.72 31.78 -8.89
C ARG A 464 3.87 32.24 -7.45
N ILE A 465 3.95 31.31 -6.49
CA ILE A 465 4.01 31.59 -5.05
C ILE A 465 5.40 31.29 -4.45
N GLY A 466 6.28 30.68 -5.24
CA GLY A 466 7.59 30.18 -4.80
C GLY A 466 7.55 28.68 -4.56
N ARG A 467 8.49 27.94 -5.16
CA ARG A 467 8.56 26.47 -5.02
C ARG A 467 8.99 26.08 -3.60
N THR A 468 9.98 26.77 -3.02
CA THR A 468 10.45 26.50 -1.66
C THR A 468 9.49 27.04 -0.60
N PHE A 469 9.06 26.17 0.32
CA PHE A 469 8.20 26.52 1.45
C PHE A 469 9.00 26.67 2.75
N PRO A 470 8.82 27.76 3.53
CA PRO A 470 9.59 27.96 4.76
C PRO A 470 9.30 26.92 5.85
N LEU A 471 10.35 26.33 6.43
CA LEU A 471 10.22 25.34 7.51
C LEU A 471 9.47 25.89 8.75
N SER A 472 9.69 27.16 9.08
CA SER A 472 8.98 27.85 10.16
C SER A 472 7.47 27.97 9.91
N SER A 473 7.05 27.95 8.64
CA SER A 473 5.64 28.00 8.27
C SER A 473 4.95 26.64 8.34
N CYS A 474 5.71 25.54 8.32
CA CYS A 474 5.20 24.17 8.50
C CYS A 474 5.50 23.59 9.88
N GLY A 475 5.65 24.44 10.90
CA GLY A 475 5.67 24.04 12.31
C GLY A 475 7.05 23.68 12.85
N ASP A 476 8.12 24.11 12.18
CA ASP A 476 9.52 23.86 12.56
C ASP A 476 9.80 22.36 12.82
N PRO A 477 9.67 21.51 11.78
CA PRO A 477 9.88 20.08 11.92
C PRO A 477 11.31 19.75 12.36
N THR A 478 11.46 18.62 13.04
CA THR A 478 12.74 18.16 13.59
C THR A 478 13.32 17.00 12.79
N ILE A 479 14.65 16.86 12.78
CA ILE A 479 15.32 15.71 12.15
C ILE A 479 15.71 14.71 13.23
N ASN A 480 15.31 13.44 13.07
CA ASN A 480 15.73 12.33 13.91
C ASN A 480 16.46 11.30 13.07
N ILE A 481 17.65 10.87 13.50
CA ILE A 481 18.43 9.83 12.80
C ILE A 481 18.41 8.56 13.63
N ARG A 482 18.11 7.43 12.99
CA ARG A 482 18.07 6.10 13.62
C ARG A 482 18.93 5.14 12.81
N LEU A 483 19.74 4.36 13.51
CA LEU A 483 20.48 3.24 12.94
C LEU A 483 19.69 1.94 13.20
N PRO A 484 19.40 1.13 12.18
CA PRO A 484 18.79 -0.18 12.37
C PRO A 484 19.70 -1.08 13.24
N LEU A 485 19.07 -1.84 14.15
CA LEU A 485 19.77 -2.87 14.93
C LEU A 485 19.49 -4.24 14.30
N GLU A 486 20.55 -5.02 14.14
CA GLU A 486 20.49 -6.43 13.75
C GLU A 486 20.59 -7.31 14.99
N ASP A 487 19.70 -8.29 15.07
CA ASP A 487 19.81 -9.34 16.06
C ASP A 487 20.72 -10.47 15.56
N ARG A 488 21.74 -10.84 16.35
CA ARG A 488 22.76 -11.86 15.99
C ARG A 488 22.66 -13.15 16.78
N THR A 489 21.54 -13.38 17.48
CA THR A 489 21.30 -14.61 18.24
C THR A 489 20.29 -15.51 17.60
#